data_AF-A0A959WLG7-F1
#
_entry.id   AF-A0A959WLG7-F1
#
_cell.length_a   1.000
_cell.length_b   1.000
_cell.length_c   1.000
_cell.angle_alpha   90.00
_cell.angle_beta   90.00
_cell.angle_gamma   90.00
#
_symmetry.space_group_name_H-M   'P 1'
#
loop_
_entity.id
_entity.type
_entity.pdbx_description
1 polymer ?
#
loop_
_entity_poly.entity_id
_entity_poly.type
_entity_poly.pdbx_seq_one_letter_code
_entity_poly.pdbx_strand_id
1 'polypeptide(L)'
;YIGDYAEPDQKAVVINADTGERHPIWVNIDANALQDSDRALEIKPAVNFDEKGHYIVALRNLVDEDGNALAAPNAFRYYRDQVKSGEPEIESRRAHFETIFKDLKKAGIKRSSLYLAWDFTTASNENNYKRVLSMRDRAFAELGDTTMGDQIVQGDAPDFHIDSVVNYTEGQNSQIARKVTGTFEVPCFLSPSCVPGSTMELDSNGLPTEHGTYTAN
;
A
#
# COMPACT_ATOMS: atom_id res chain seq x y z
N TYR A 1 8.50 -8.59 -22.14
CA TYR A 1 8.24 -9.68 -21.18
C TYR A 1 8.52 -9.16 -19.77
N ILE A 2 8.13 -9.88 -18.68
CA ILE A 2 8.44 -9.36 -17.34
C ILE A 2 9.96 -9.23 -17.14
N GLY A 3 10.76 -10.17 -17.64
CA GLY A 3 12.22 -10.16 -17.49
C GLY A 3 12.94 -8.93 -18.05
N ASP A 4 12.29 -8.17 -18.95
CA ASP A 4 12.85 -6.96 -19.55
C ASP A 4 13.24 -5.93 -18.49
N TYR A 5 12.59 -5.90 -17.31
CA TYR A 5 12.94 -4.98 -16.20
C TYR A 5 14.42 -5.03 -15.81
N ALA A 6 15.08 -6.18 -16.01
CA ALA A 6 16.47 -6.40 -15.66
C ALA A 6 17.47 -5.89 -16.73
N GLU A 7 17.00 -5.54 -17.93
CA GLU A 7 17.89 -5.17 -19.04
C GLU A 7 18.68 -3.88 -18.73
N PRO A 8 19.99 -3.82 -19.07
CA PRO A 8 20.84 -2.70 -18.69
C PRO A 8 20.36 -1.32 -19.16
N ASP A 9 19.58 -1.26 -20.23
CA ASP A 9 19.10 -0.05 -20.92
C ASP A 9 17.63 0.30 -20.64
N GLN A 10 16.95 -0.44 -19.75
CA GLN A 10 15.58 -0.11 -19.34
C GLN A 10 15.43 1.34 -18.90
N LYS A 11 14.43 2.03 -19.46
CA LYS A 11 14.23 3.47 -19.25
C LYS A 11 13.55 3.80 -17.93
N ALA A 12 12.69 2.92 -17.44
CA ALA A 12 12.08 3.00 -16.12
C ALA A 12 12.62 1.86 -15.26
N VAL A 13 13.13 2.19 -14.09
CA VAL A 13 13.73 1.23 -13.16
C VAL A 13 13.25 1.57 -11.77
N VAL A 14 12.92 0.54 -10.98
CA VAL A 14 12.78 0.64 -9.53
C VAL A 14 13.90 -0.18 -8.91
N ILE A 15 14.57 0.37 -7.90
CA ILE A 15 15.59 -0.35 -7.12
C ILE A 15 15.25 -0.31 -5.64
N ASN A 16 15.57 -1.37 -4.92
CA ASN A 16 15.71 -1.32 -3.46
C ASN A 16 16.98 -0.51 -3.15
N ALA A 17 16.87 0.57 -2.38
CA ALA A 17 17.97 1.50 -2.12
C ALA A 17 19.04 0.89 -1.20
N ASP A 18 18.65 -0.04 -0.32
CA ASP A 18 19.54 -0.70 0.63
C ASP A 18 20.40 -1.76 -0.06
N THR A 19 19.79 -2.56 -0.94
CA THR A 19 20.48 -3.67 -1.64
C THR A 19 21.05 -3.26 -3.00
N GLY A 20 20.47 -2.23 -3.63
CA GLY A 20 20.77 -1.83 -5.01
C GLY A 20 20.17 -2.76 -6.07
N GLU A 21 19.39 -3.76 -5.66
CA GLU A 21 18.75 -4.71 -6.56
C GLU A 21 17.57 -4.08 -7.29
N ARG A 22 17.36 -4.47 -8.55
CA ARG A 22 16.20 -4.02 -9.32
C ARG A 22 14.95 -4.74 -8.86
N HIS A 23 13.91 -3.96 -8.60
CA HIS A 23 12.58 -4.49 -8.31
C HIS A 23 11.88 -4.85 -9.63
N PRO A 24 11.28 -6.05 -9.75
CA PRO A 24 10.48 -6.42 -10.91
C PRO A 24 9.29 -5.46 -11.10
N ILE A 25 9.17 -4.87 -12.28
CA ILE A 25 8.08 -3.94 -12.61
C ILE A 25 7.50 -4.18 -14.00
N TRP A 26 6.23 -3.79 -14.17
CA TRP A 26 5.64 -3.47 -15.47
C TRP A 26 5.43 -1.98 -15.59
N VAL A 27 5.58 -1.48 -16.81
CA VAL A 27 5.39 -0.07 -17.13
C VAL A 27 4.39 0.00 -18.28
N ASN A 28 3.31 0.73 -18.06
CA ASN A 28 2.28 0.95 -19.06
C ASN A 28 1.97 2.43 -19.17
N ILE A 29 1.44 2.80 -20.32
CA ILE A 29 0.84 4.10 -20.54
C ILE A 29 -0.67 3.93 -20.35
N ASP A 30 -1.33 4.86 -19.65
CA ASP A 30 -2.78 4.80 -19.45
C ASP A 30 -3.51 4.79 -20.79
N ALA A 31 -4.19 3.68 -21.08
CA ALA A 31 -4.93 3.48 -22.31
C ALA A 31 -6.32 4.17 -22.28
N ASN A 32 -6.80 4.58 -21.10
CA ASN A 32 -8.12 5.18 -20.91
C ASN A 32 -8.12 6.70 -21.07
N ALA A 33 -6.94 7.34 -21.04
CA ALA A 33 -6.81 8.77 -21.27
C ALA A 33 -7.25 9.16 -22.69
N LEU A 34 -8.19 10.11 -22.78
CA LEU A 34 -8.71 10.62 -24.05
C LEU A 34 -7.75 11.60 -24.73
N GLN A 35 -6.92 12.30 -23.94
CA GLN A 35 -5.92 13.26 -24.41
C GLN A 35 -4.55 12.86 -23.88
N ASP A 36 -3.51 13.07 -24.67
CA ASP A 36 -2.14 12.72 -24.26
C ASP A 36 -1.63 13.55 -23.09
N SER A 37 -2.16 14.76 -22.89
CA SER A 37 -1.87 15.60 -21.72
C SER A 37 -2.34 15.01 -20.39
N ASP A 38 -3.35 14.15 -20.43
CA ASP A 38 -3.93 13.52 -19.23
C ASP A 38 -3.38 12.11 -19.01
N ARG A 39 -2.52 11.64 -19.92
CA ARG A 39 -2.07 10.26 -19.99
C ARG A 39 -1.00 9.98 -18.95
N ALA A 40 -1.33 9.12 -17.98
CA ALA A 40 -0.40 8.73 -16.92
C ALA A 40 0.58 7.64 -17.38
N LEU A 41 1.80 7.68 -16.82
CA LEU A 41 2.72 6.54 -16.83
C LEU A 41 2.44 5.70 -15.57
N GLU A 42 2.04 4.46 -15.77
CA GLU A 42 1.75 3.50 -14.70
C GLU A 42 2.96 2.59 -14.46
N ILE A 43 3.53 2.63 -13.27
CA ILE A 43 4.63 1.73 -12.84
C ILE A 43 4.06 0.77 -11.79
N LYS A 44 3.99 -0.52 -12.12
CA LYS A 44 3.36 -1.54 -11.29
C LYS A 44 4.40 -2.55 -10.83
N PRO A 45 4.57 -2.78 -9.52
CA PRO A 45 5.48 -3.81 -9.05
C PRO A 45 4.91 -5.20 -9.37
N ALA A 46 5.78 -6.12 -9.82
CA ALA A 46 5.38 -7.48 -10.16
C ALA A 46 5.42 -8.45 -8.97
N VAL A 47 6.05 -8.01 -7.88
CA VAL A 47 6.05 -8.64 -6.57
C VAL A 47 5.86 -7.55 -5.53
N ASN A 48 5.29 -7.87 -4.37
CA ASN A 48 5.17 -6.90 -3.29
C ASN A 48 6.55 -6.31 -2.94
N PHE A 49 6.57 -5.02 -2.63
CA PHE A 49 7.71 -4.41 -1.98
C PHE A 49 7.85 -4.98 -0.56
N ASP A 50 9.07 -5.07 -0.08
CA ASP A 50 9.39 -5.50 1.29
C ASP A 50 8.78 -4.51 2.29
N GLU A 51 8.35 -4.99 3.46
CA GLU A 51 7.88 -4.11 4.52
C GLU A 51 9.00 -3.21 5.03
N LYS A 52 8.68 -1.94 5.34
CA LYS A 52 9.68 -0.94 5.77
C LYS A 52 10.85 -0.79 4.77
N GLY A 53 10.70 -1.22 3.52
CA GLY A 53 11.71 -1.13 2.49
C GLY A 53 11.81 0.29 1.92
N HIS A 54 13.03 0.68 1.52
CA HIS A 54 13.31 1.95 0.85
C HIS A 54 13.58 1.71 -0.63
N TYR A 55 12.81 2.34 -1.50
CA TYR A 55 12.90 2.13 -2.94
C TYR A 55 13.09 3.45 -3.69
N ILE A 56 13.86 3.40 -4.77
CA ILE A 56 14.08 4.53 -5.68
C ILE A 56 13.49 4.19 -7.03
N VAL A 57 12.64 5.08 -7.56
CA VAL A 57 12.21 5.08 -8.96
C VAL A 57 13.14 5.97 -9.77
N ALA A 58 13.62 5.47 -10.90
CA ALA A 58 14.46 6.20 -11.83
C ALA A 58 13.92 6.10 -13.27
N LEU A 59 13.61 7.25 -13.84
CA LEU A 59 13.31 7.42 -15.25
C LEU A 59 14.54 8.00 -15.94
N ARG A 60 15.06 7.33 -16.97
CA ARG A 60 16.31 7.68 -17.66
C ARG A 60 16.21 7.50 -19.16
N ASN A 61 16.99 8.28 -19.90
CA ASN A 61 17.10 8.21 -21.36
C ASN A 61 15.72 8.20 -22.06
N LEU A 62 14.76 8.95 -21.51
CA LEU A 62 13.46 9.13 -22.16
C LEU A 62 13.65 9.97 -23.42
N VAL A 63 12.90 9.61 -24.46
CA VAL A 63 12.90 10.31 -25.75
C VAL A 63 11.46 10.60 -26.15
N ASP A 64 11.27 11.62 -26.96
CA ASP A 64 9.99 11.89 -27.64
C ASP A 64 9.76 10.92 -28.80
N GLU A 65 8.65 11.13 -29.53
CA GLU A 65 8.26 10.34 -30.70
C GLU A 65 9.25 10.43 -31.87
N ASP A 66 9.98 11.54 -31.98
CA ASP A 66 11.02 11.78 -32.99
C ASP A 66 12.38 11.21 -32.56
N GLY A 67 12.47 10.63 -31.36
CA GLY A 67 13.70 10.08 -30.79
C GLY A 67 14.63 11.11 -30.16
N ASN A 68 14.21 12.36 -29.99
CA ASN A 68 14.99 13.37 -29.28
C ASN A 68 14.91 13.15 -27.77
N ALA A 69 16.02 13.38 -27.07
CA ALA A 69 16.06 13.25 -25.63
C ALA A 69 15.13 14.24 -24.93
N LEU A 70 14.27 13.74 -24.04
CA LEU A 70 13.42 14.59 -23.20
C LEU A 70 14.25 15.32 -22.15
N ALA A 71 14.07 16.63 -22.07
CA ALA A 71 14.66 17.44 -21.01
C ALA A 71 14.04 17.07 -19.65
N ALA A 72 14.87 16.93 -18.61
CA ALA A 72 14.39 16.72 -17.26
C ALA A 72 13.55 17.92 -16.78
N PRO A 73 12.55 17.70 -15.91
CA PRO A 73 11.74 18.77 -15.33
C PRO A 73 12.61 19.83 -14.63
N ASN A 74 12.28 21.12 -14.81
CA ASN A 74 13.09 22.24 -14.33
C ASN A 74 13.45 22.15 -12.84
N ALA A 75 12.50 21.77 -11.98
CA ALA A 75 12.74 21.62 -10.55
C ALA A 75 13.75 20.51 -10.23
N PHE A 76 13.70 19.39 -10.96
CA PHE A 76 14.62 18.28 -10.77
C PHE A 76 16.05 18.61 -11.21
N ARG A 77 16.20 19.50 -12.21
CA ARG A 77 17.51 19.93 -12.73
C ARG A 77 18.36 20.67 -11.69
N TYR A 78 17.77 21.39 -10.74
CA TYR A 78 18.54 21.98 -9.63
C TYR A 78 19.34 20.92 -8.86
N TYR A 79 18.73 19.76 -8.67
CA TYR A 79 19.40 18.60 -8.11
C TYR A 79 20.29 17.96 -9.17
N ARG A 80 19.73 17.38 -10.23
CA ARG A 80 20.46 16.59 -11.23
C ARG A 80 21.70 17.28 -11.81
N ASP A 81 21.59 18.56 -12.16
CA ASP A 81 22.63 19.33 -12.85
C ASP A 81 23.54 20.12 -11.87
N GLN A 82 23.37 19.93 -10.56
CA GLN A 82 24.14 20.62 -9.51
C GLN A 82 24.05 22.16 -9.57
N VAL A 83 22.93 22.68 -10.07
CA VAL A 83 22.67 24.12 -10.13
C VAL A 83 22.28 24.59 -8.74
N LYS A 84 23.00 25.59 -8.20
CA LYS A 84 22.64 26.26 -6.94
C LYS A 84 21.35 27.06 -7.13
N SER A 85 20.46 26.97 -6.15
CA SER A 85 19.24 27.78 -6.08
C SER A 85 19.38 28.84 -4.98
N GLY A 86 18.72 29.98 -5.16
CA GLY A 86 18.50 30.94 -4.08
C GLY A 86 17.38 30.51 -3.13
N GLU A 87 16.55 29.55 -3.53
CA GLU A 87 15.38 29.10 -2.77
C GLU A 87 15.78 28.11 -1.66
N PRO A 88 15.55 28.45 -0.37
CA PRO A 88 15.95 27.59 0.75
C PRO A 88 15.32 26.20 0.73
N GLU A 89 14.08 26.08 0.23
CA GLU A 89 13.38 24.79 0.13
C GLU A 89 14.03 23.83 -0.85
N ILE A 90 14.68 24.35 -1.90
CA ILE A 90 15.44 23.53 -2.84
C ILE A 90 16.74 23.07 -2.17
N GLU A 91 17.46 23.98 -1.53
CA GLU A 91 18.74 23.65 -0.90
C GLU A 91 18.57 22.68 0.29
N SER A 92 17.47 22.75 1.04
CA SER A 92 17.20 21.83 2.16
C SER A 92 17.04 20.37 1.72
N ARG A 93 16.57 20.12 0.49
CA ARG A 93 16.41 18.78 -0.08
C ARG A 93 17.65 18.26 -0.80
N ARG A 94 18.68 19.08 -0.99
CA ARG A 94 19.85 18.71 -1.80
C ARG A 94 20.57 17.49 -1.26
N ALA A 95 20.83 17.44 0.05
CA ALA A 95 21.50 16.31 0.68
C ALA A 95 20.75 14.98 0.48
N HIS A 96 19.41 15.03 0.50
CA HIS A 96 18.55 13.88 0.21
C HIS A 96 18.75 13.38 -1.23
N PHE A 97 18.66 14.27 -2.22
CA PHE A 97 18.89 13.89 -3.62
C PHE A 97 20.31 13.41 -3.90
N GLU A 98 21.33 13.96 -3.24
CA GLU A 98 22.71 13.44 -3.36
C GLU A 98 22.83 12.00 -2.87
N THR A 99 22.03 11.61 -1.86
CA THR A 99 21.93 10.21 -1.42
C THR A 99 21.28 9.33 -2.49
N ILE A 100 20.12 9.76 -3.04
CA ILE A 100 19.47 9.07 -4.17
C ILE A 100 20.45 8.86 -5.34
N PHE A 101 21.18 9.90 -5.76
CA PHE A 101 22.14 9.79 -6.86
C PHE A 101 23.32 8.88 -6.55
N LYS A 102 23.78 8.85 -5.29
CA LYS A 102 24.83 7.94 -4.84
C LYS A 102 24.37 6.49 -4.94
N ASP A 103 23.15 6.18 -4.50
CA ASP A 103 22.63 4.81 -4.52
C ASP A 103 22.31 4.34 -5.94
N LEU A 104 21.70 5.20 -6.76
CA LEU A 104 21.52 4.96 -8.20
C LEU A 104 22.85 4.70 -8.91
N LYS A 105 23.91 5.45 -8.57
CA LYS A 105 25.25 5.24 -9.14
C LYS A 105 25.82 3.86 -8.78
N LYS A 106 25.62 3.38 -7.55
CA LYS A 106 26.02 2.02 -7.15
C LYS A 106 25.29 0.96 -7.97
N ALA A 107 24.01 1.19 -8.29
CA ALA A 107 23.20 0.34 -9.16
C ALA A 107 23.48 0.53 -10.68
N GLY A 108 24.56 1.25 -11.04
CA GLY A 108 24.95 1.46 -12.44
C GLY A 108 24.14 2.50 -13.21
N ILE A 109 23.28 3.28 -12.53
CA ILE A 109 22.46 4.33 -13.14
C ILE A 109 23.16 5.69 -12.98
N LYS A 110 23.56 6.29 -14.11
CA LYS A 110 24.28 7.57 -14.12
C LYS A 110 23.31 8.73 -13.86
N ARG A 111 23.66 9.63 -12.94
CA ARG A 111 22.93 10.88 -12.65
C ARG A 111 22.58 11.68 -13.92
N SER A 112 23.51 11.79 -14.86
CA SER A 112 23.33 12.54 -16.10
C SER A 112 22.32 11.90 -17.08
N SER A 113 22.00 10.62 -16.91
CA SER A 113 21.00 9.93 -17.74
C SER A 113 19.57 10.16 -17.28
N LEU A 114 19.37 10.70 -16.07
CA LEU A 114 18.07 10.80 -15.43
C LEU A 114 17.22 11.90 -16.08
N TYR A 115 16.00 11.52 -16.44
CA TYR A 115 14.88 12.43 -16.66
C TYR A 115 14.26 12.85 -15.32
N LEU A 116 13.98 11.87 -14.44
CA LEU A 116 13.41 12.10 -13.11
C LEU A 116 13.78 10.94 -12.18
N ALA A 117 13.98 11.21 -10.89
CA ALA A 117 14.10 10.20 -9.86
C ALA A 117 13.48 10.67 -8.55
N TRP A 118 12.90 9.74 -7.81
CA TRP A 118 12.37 9.94 -6.45
C TRP A 118 12.40 8.63 -5.70
N ASP A 119 12.27 8.71 -4.38
CA ASP A 119 12.27 7.56 -3.49
C ASP A 119 11.03 7.54 -2.60
N PHE A 120 10.73 6.36 -2.05
CA PHE A 120 9.64 6.15 -1.11
C PHE A 120 9.97 5.02 -0.14
N THR A 121 9.30 5.01 1.00
CA THR A 121 9.39 3.93 1.99
C THR A 121 8.03 3.25 2.10
N THR A 122 8.02 1.93 2.21
CA THR A 122 6.80 1.15 2.44
C THR A 122 6.47 1.08 3.93
N ALA A 123 5.20 0.87 4.26
CA ALA A 123 4.79 0.66 5.63
C ALA A 123 5.38 -0.63 6.22
N SER A 124 5.58 -0.67 7.54
CA SER A 124 5.94 -1.91 8.24
C SER A 124 4.72 -2.83 8.41
N ASN A 125 4.97 -4.13 8.59
CA ASN A 125 3.92 -5.10 8.96
C ASN A 125 3.18 -4.69 10.24
N GLU A 126 3.92 -4.18 11.23
CA GLU A 126 3.31 -3.63 12.45
C GLU A 126 2.34 -2.50 12.12
N ASN A 127 2.75 -1.52 11.31
CA ASN A 127 1.86 -0.41 10.94
C ASN A 127 0.61 -0.88 10.18
N ASN A 128 0.75 -1.90 9.33
CA ASN A 128 -0.35 -2.42 8.51
C ASN A 128 -1.38 -3.22 9.31
N TYR A 129 -0.93 -4.07 10.25
CA TYR A 129 -1.82 -5.06 10.88
C TYR A 129 -2.08 -4.83 12.37
N LYS A 130 -1.24 -4.07 13.08
CA LYS A 130 -1.34 -3.92 14.55
C LYS A 130 -2.72 -3.48 15.02
N ARG A 131 -3.36 -2.54 14.31
CA ARG A 131 -4.69 -2.05 14.69
C ARG A 131 -5.75 -3.14 14.55
N VAL A 132 -5.79 -3.85 13.43
CA VAL A 132 -6.79 -4.90 13.20
C VAL A 132 -6.58 -6.11 14.11
N LEU A 133 -5.32 -6.48 14.35
CA LEU A 133 -4.97 -7.54 15.30
C LEU A 133 -5.37 -7.16 16.72
N SER A 134 -5.12 -5.93 17.15
CA SER A 134 -5.55 -5.46 18.47
C SER A 134 -7.07 -5.45 18.64
N MET A 135 -7.83 -5.10 17.60
CA MET A 135 -9.30 -5.16 17.63
C MET A 135 -9.78 -6.62 17.72
N ARG A 136 -9.23 -7.50 16.88
CA ARG A 136 -9.52 -8.94 16.91
C ARG A 136 -9.23 -9.54 18.29
N ASP A 137 -8.02 -9.36 18.79
CA ASP A 137 -7.56 -10.02 20.01
C ASP A 137 -8.37 -9.57 21.23
N ARG A 138 -8.79 -8.29 21.29
CA ARG A 138 -9.69 -7.80 22.35
C ARG A 138 -11.11 -8.36 22.21
N ALA A 139 -11.67 -8.35 21.00
CA ALA A 139 -13.02 -8.87 20.76
C ALA A 139 -13.15 -10.36 21.13
N PHE A 140 -12.14 -11.17 20.83
CA PHE A 140 -12.15 -12.58 21.22
C PHE A 140 -11.84 -12.79 22.71
N ALA A 141 -11.01 -11.94 23.32
CA ALA A 141 -10.76 -12.00 24.75
C ALA A 141 -12.04 -11.74 25.57
N GLU A 142 -12.95 -10.87 25.11
CA GLU A 142 -14.28 -10.67 25.71
C GLU A 142 -15.14 -11.95 25.70
N LEU A 143 -14.97 -12.79 24.69
CA LEU A 143 -15.63 -14.08 24.57
C LEU A 143 -14.91 -15.19 25.36
N GLY A 144 -13.74 -14.92 25.94
CA GLY A 144 -12.96 -15.90 26.69
C GLY A 144 -11.90 -16.63 25.86
N ASP A 145 -11.62 -16.21 24.63
CA ASP A 145 -10.51 -16.74 23.83
C ASP A 145 -9.34 -15.74 23.81
N THR A 146 -8.23 -16.14 24.41
CA THR A 146 -7.02 -15.31 24.50
C THR A 146 -5.83 -15.91 23.73
N THR A 147 -6.04 -17.02 23.00
CA THR A 147 -4.97 -17.78 22.34
C THR A 147 -5.27 -18.08 20.87
N MET A 148 -5.84 -17.10 20.16
CA MET A 148 -6.28 -17.20 18.75
C MET A 148 -5.31 -17.85 17.73
N GLY A 149 -4.01 -17.94 18.03
CA GLY A 149 -3.00 -18.52 17.15
C GLY A 149 -2.95 -20.06 17.14
N ASP A 150 -3.56 -20.74 18.11
CA ASP A 150 -3.52 -22.21 18.26
C ASP A 150 -4.60 -22.95 17.45
N GLN A 151 -5.57 -22.21 16.88
CA GLN A 151 -6.73 -22.74 16.17
C GLN A 151 -7.68 -23.61 17.02
N ILE A 152 -7.63 -23.47 18.34
CA ILE A 152 -8.52 -24.15 19.28
C ILE A 152 -9.53 -23.12 19.77
N VAL A 153 -10.80 -23.34 19.46
CA VAL A 153 -11.88 -22.45 19.92
C VAL A 153 -11.99 -22.55 21.44
N GLN A 154 -11.82 -21.40 22.10
CA GLN A 154 -12.04 -21.22 23.54
C GLN A 154 -13.22 -20.26 23.76
N GLY A 155 -13.68 -20.18 25.01
CA GLY A 155 -14.71 -19.22 25.37
C GLY A 155 -16.13 -19.59 24.92
N ASP A 156 -16.98 -18.57 24.84
CA ASP A 156 -18.41 -18.66 24.58
C ASP A 156 -18.78 -17.97 23.26
N ALA A 157 -19.95 -18.31 22.72
CA ALA A 157 -20.52 -17.58 21.60
C ALA A 157 -20.94 -16.16 22.05
N PRO A 158 -20.87 -15.14 21.18
CA PRO A 158 -21.42 -13.82 21.49
C PRO A 158 -22.93 -13.91 21.72
N ASP A 159 -23.49 -12.91 22.40
CA ASP A 159 -24.93 -12.75 22.48
C ASP A 159 -25.51 -12.58 21.07
N PHE A 160 -26.52 -13.39 20.74
CA PHE A 160 -27.17 -13.38 19.44
C PHE A 160 -28.70 -13.41 19.54
N HIS A 161 -29.34 -12.86 18.52
CA HIS A 161 -30.79 -12.89 18.33
C HIS A 161 -31.11 -13.61 17.03
N ILE A 162 -32.04 -14.57 17.07
CA ILE A 162 -32.51 -15.25 15.85
C ILE A 162 -33.77 -14.55 15.35
N ASP A 163 -33.69 -13.94 14.17
CA ASP A 163 -34.81 -13.28 13.51
C ASP A 163 -35.73 -14.28 12.80
N SER A 164 -35.14 -15.26 12.11
CA SER A 164 -35.91 -16.25 11.35
C SER A 164 -35.18 -17.57 11.15
N VAL A 165 -35.98 -18.63 11.08
CA VAL A 165 -35.52 -19.98 10.71
C VAL A 165 -36.41 -20.49 9.58
N VAL A 166 -35.79 -20.80 8.44
CA VAL A 166 -36.47 -21.42 7.29
C VAL A 166 -35.88 -22.80 7.07
N ASN A 167 -36.71 -23.84 7.14
CA ASN A 167 -36.33 -25.19 6.74
C ASN A 167 -36.78 -25.42 5.30
N TYR A 168 -35.89 -25.95 4.46
CA TYR A 168 -36.19 -26.27 3.08
C TYR A 168 -36.35 -27.79 2.93
N THR A 169 -37.34 -28.19 2.13
CA THR A 169 -37.35 -29.54 1.57
C THR A 169 -36.36 -29.63 0.41
N GLU A 170 -35.96 -30.86 0.04
CA GLU A 170 -35.09 -31.09 -1.11
C GLU A 170 -35.66 -30.49 -2.42
N GLY A 171 -37.00 -30.50 -2.56
CA GLY A 171 -37.68 -29.87 -3.71
C GLY A 171 -37.71 -28.34 -3.69
N GLN A 172 -37.49 -27.70 -2.53
CA GLN A 172 -37.40 -26.24 -2.41
C GLN A 172 -35.95 -25.75 -2.53
N ASN A 173 -35.00 -26.47 -1.92
CA ASN A 173 -33.58 -26.20 -2.04
C ASN A 173 -32.80 -27.50 -1.79
N SER A 174 -32.16 -28.02 -2.84
CA SER A 174 -31.42 -29.29 -2.78
C SER A 174 -30.05 -29.18 -2.11
N GLN A 175 -29.55 -27.97 -1.81
CA GLN A 175 -28.22 -27.73 -1.25
C GLN A 175 -28.24 -27.23 0.20
N ILE A 176 -29.33 -26.60 0.62
CA ILE A 176 -29.45 -25.98 1.94
C ILE A 176 -30.67 -26.53 2.64
N ALA A 177 -30.47 -27.29 3.72
CA ALA A 177 -31.59 -27.82 4.52
C ALA A 177 -32.24 -26.76 5.43
N ARG A 178 -31.46 -25.77 5.88
CA ARG A 178 -31.91 -24.73 6.81
C ARG A 178 -31.15 -23.43 6.58
N LYS A 179 -31.88 -22.32 6.59
CA LYS A 179 -31.32 -20.96 6.71
C LYS A 179 -31.76 -20.37 8.05
N VAL A 180 -30.80 -19.93 8.85
CA VAL A 180 -31.02 -19.15 10.06
C VAL A 180 -30.53 -17.74 9.77
N THR A 181 -31.38 -16.74 10.01
CA THR A 181 -31.03 -15.32 9.94
C THR A 181 -31.14 -14.77 11.35
N GLY A 182 -30.17 -13.97 11.75
CA GLY A 182 -30.13 -13.36 13.06
C GLY A 182 -29.07 -12.28 13.13
N THR A 183 -28.96 -11.68 14.30
CA THR A 183 -27.95 -10.68 14.62
C THR A 183 -27.10 -11.13 15.81
N PHE A 184 -25.94 -10.51 15.96
CA PHE A 184 -25.06 -10.72 17.12
C PHE A 184 -24.36 -9.41 17.48
N GLU A 185 -23.99 -9.28 18.75
CA GLU A 185 -23.28 -8.10 19.26
C GLU A 185 -21.77 -8.28 19.11
N VAL A 186 -21.09 -7.23 18.62
CA VAL A 186 -19.62 -7.15 18.54
C VAL A 186 -19.12 -5.83 19.10
N PRO A 187 -17.90 -5.77 19.67
CA PRO A 187 -17.32 -4.50 20.09
C PRO A 187 -17.11 -3.58 18.89
N CYS A 188 -17.31 -2.28 19.11
CA CYS A 188 -17.14 -1.26 18.11
C CYS A 188 -15.87 -0.46 18.34
N PHE A 189 -15.02 -0.33 17.33
CA PHE A 189 -13.77 0.43 17.40
C PHE A 189 -13.75 1.67 16.50
N LEU A 190 -14.95 2.14 16.11
CA LEU A 190 -15.13 3.28 15.20
C LEU A 190 -15.87 4.41 15.90
N SER A 191 -15.54 5.64 15.49
CA SER A 191 -16.06 6.90 16.00
C SER A 191 -16.42 7.85 14.85
N PRO A 192 -17.50 8.65 14.95
CA PRO A 192 -18.41 8.76 16.08
C PRO A 192 -19.48 7.65 16.15
N SER A 193 -19.45 6.69 15.21
CA SER A 193 -20.40 5.58 15.17
C SER A 193 -19.78 4.36 14.51
N CYS A 194 -20.48 3.22 14.53
CA CYS A 194 -20.01 1.95 13.98
C CYS A 194 -20.40 1.74 12.50
N VAL A 195 -20.78 2.82 11.80
CA VAL A 195 -21.29 2.76 10.42
C VAL A 195 -20.23 3.19 9.41
N PRO A 196 -20.39 2.83 8.12
CA PRO A 196 -19.47 3.25 7.06
C PRO A 196 -19.23 4.76 7.02
N GLY A 197 -17.97 5.16 6.81
CA GLY A 197 -17.52 6.55 6.84
C GLY A 197 -16.98 7.02 8.20
N SER A 198 -17.15 6.22 9.25
CA SER A 198 -16.55 6.46 10.57
C SER A 198 -15.05 6.11 10.58
N THR A 199 -14.30 6.67 11.54
CA THR A 199 -12.84 6.49 11.65
C THR A 199 -12.46 5.82 12.98
N MET A 200 -11.22 5.35 13.10
CA MET A 200 -10.70 4.88 14.38
C MET A 200 -10.18 6.06 15.19
N GLU A 201 -10.64 6.21 16.43
CA GLU A 201 -9.96 7.02 17.43
C GLU A 201 -8.79 6.20 17.99
N LEU A 202 -7.58 6.77 18.00
CA LEU A 202 -6.36 6.05 18.40
C LEU A 202 -5.86 6.55 19.76
N ASP A 203 -5.46 5.61 20.62
CA ASP A 203 -4.82 5.89 21.91
C ASP A 203 -3.36 6.36 21.75
N SER A 204 -2.67 6.61 22.87
CA SER A 204 -1.26 7.02 22.87
C SER A 204 -0.30 5.97 22.28
N ASN A 205 -0.73 4.73 22.14
CA ASN A 205 0.02 3.62 21.54
C ASN A 205 -0.33 3.40 20.05
N GLY A 206 -1.23 4.21 19.50
CA GLY A 206 -1.72 4.10 18.13
C GLY A 206 -2.71 2.96 17.91
N LEU A 207 -3.33 2.45 18.98
CA LEU A 207 -4.32 1.37 18.96
C LEU A 207 -5.75 1.95 18.96
N PRO A 208 -6.72 1.32 18.27
CA PRO A 208 -8.10 1.79 18.26
C PRO A 208 -8.74 1.72 19.65
N THR A 209 -9.46 2.76 20.04
CA THR A 209 -10.29 2.77 21.26
C THR A 209 -11.63 2.08 20.99
N GLU A 210 -12.15 1.37 21.99
CA GLU A 210 -13.46 0.73 21.91
C GLU A 210 -14.57 1.70 22.33
N HIS A 211 -15.71 1.62 21.64
CA HIS A 211 -16.87 2.49 21.74
C HIS A 211 -18.15 1.66 21.82
N GLY A 212 -18.31 0.89 22.91
CA GLY A 212 -19.49 0.04 23.12
C GLY A 212 -19.60 -1.06 22.06
N THR A 213 -20.83 -1.44 21.71
CA THR A 213 -21.10 -2.54 20.79
C THR A 213 -21.83 -2.10 19.52
N TYR A 214 -21.83 -3.00 18.53
CA TYR A 214 -22.55 -2.91 17.28
C TYR A 214 -23.31 -4.21 17.01
N THR A 215 -24.59 -4.10 16.67
CA THR A 215 -25.42 -5.21 16.22
C THR A 215 -25.09 -5.54 14.75
N ALA A 216 -24.34 -6.63 14.54
CA ALA A 216 -24.00 -7.16 13.22
C ALA A 216 -25.06 -8.16 12.72
N ASN A 217 -25.16 -8.34 11.40
CA ASN A 217 -26.12 -9.22 10.73
C ASN A 217 -25.49 -10.17 9.70
#